data_AF-A0A354BFR4-F1
#
_entry.id   AF-A0A354BFR4-F1
#
_cell.length_a   1.000
_cell.length_b   1.000
_cell.length_c   1.000
_cell.angle_alpha   90.00
_cell.angle_beta   90.00
_cell.angle_gamma   90.00
#
_symmetry.space_group_name_H-M   'P 1'
#
loop_
_entity.id
_entity.type
_entity.pdbx_description
1 polymer ?
#
loop_
_entity_poly.entity_id
_entity_poly.type
_entity_poly.pdbx_seq_one_letter_code
_entity_poly.pdbx_strand_id
1 'polypeptide(L)'
;AHHAGHLPTWKIAIEELMRQGHLDAVFATTTLAAGVDFPARTVVITQSSIRKSRDFTDLTAGEVQQIAGRAGRRGKDHVGFAVITPSPYIDLSVLTKGLTGQPEAIDSQFTISYPMVLNLLKAHPHEHIQGILAKSFAQFQLNQRAEILEQKLDALHVKMEPFGPRVCTDWITQWHTFDHARRHRHTRHPTYRTEPPEIAARLPFLTPGRVVGFSRGRGIVLRQYRSKGQRNSMLTV
;
A
#
# COMPACT_ATOMS: atom_id res chain seq x y z
N ALA A 1 -6.39 18.57 19.77
CA ALA A 1 -5.82 17.78 18.67
C ALA A 1 -4.36 17.48 18.99
N HIS A 2 -3.83 16.33 18.58
CA HIS A 2 -2.47 15.89 18.87
C HIS A 2 -1.74 15.46 17.60
N HIS A 3 -0.73 16.24 17.17
CA HIS A 3 0.11 15.92 16.02
C HIS A 3 1.50 16.52 16.20
N ALA A 4 2.47 16.08 15.38
CA ALA A 4 3.87 16.49 15.47
C ALA A 4 4.12 18.00 15.24
N GLY A 5 3.14 18.73 14.70
CA GLY A 5 3.24 20.17 14.45
C GLY A 5 2.92 21.04 15.66
N HIS A 6 2.46 20.47 16.77
CA HIS A 6 2.24 21.20 18.02
C HIS A 6 3.51 21.33 18.87
N LEU A 7 3.57 22.40 19.68
CA LEU A 7 4.63 22.63 20.65
C LEU A 7 4.77 21.44 21.63
N PRO A 8 5.99 21.10 22.08
CA PRO A 8 6.19 20.03 23.06
C PRO A 8 5.33 20.18 24.32
N THR A 9 5.26 21.39 24.89
CA THR A 9 4.44 21.69 26.08
C THR A 9 2.95 21.42 25.85
N TRP A 10 2.46 21.70 24.64
CA TRP A 10 1.07 21.43 24.28
C TRP A 10 0.76 19.94 24.21
N LYS A 11 1.68 19.14 23.66
CA LYS A 11 1.54 17.67 23.63
C LYS A 11 1.49 17.11 25.05
N ILE A 12 2.40 17.54 25.92
CA ILE A 12 2.43 17.15 27.34
C ILE A 12 1.12 17.50 28.04
N ALA A 13 0.61 18.72 27.83
CA ALA A 13 -0.65 19.15 28.44
C ALA A 13 -1.85 18.30 27.98
N ILE A 14 -1.93 17.98 26.69
CA ILE A 14 -2.98 17.08 26.17
C ILE A 14 -2.84 15.68 26.76
N GLU A 15 -1.64 15.10 26.75
CA GLU A 15 -1.40 13.76 27.29
C GLU A 15 -1.80 13.65 28.77
N GLU A 16 -1.54 14.71 29.56
CA GLU A 16 -1.95 14.78 30.96
C GLU A 16 -3.49 14.82 31.10
N LEU A 17 -4.15 15.71 30.36
CA LEU A 17 -5.61 15.82 30.38
C LEU A 17 -6.30 14.52 29.90
N MET A 18 -5.69 13.79 28.97
CA MET A 18 -6.16 12.48 28.53
C MET A 18 -6.02 11.43 29.63
N ARG A 19 -4.88 11.39 30.33
CA ARG A 19 -4.64 10.43 31.42
C ARG A 19 -5.60 10.66 32.60
N GLN A 20 -5.90 11.92 32.89
CA GLN A 20 -6.88 12.32 33.89
C GLN A 20 -8.34 12.08 33.46
N GLY A 21 -8.58 11.85 32.16
CA GLY A 21 -9.92 11.60 31.62
C GLY A 21 -10.78 12.86 31.47
N HIS A 22 -10.16 14.04 31.37
CA HIS A 22 -10.85 15.32 31.16
C HIS A 22 -11.16 15.61 29.69
N LEU A 23 -10.75 14.73 28.77
CA LEU A 23 -11.00 14.87 27.34
C LEU A 23 -11.90 13.74 26.85
N ASP A 24 -13.05 14.12 26.31
CA ASP A 24 -14.01 13.17 25.73
C ASP A 24 -13.56 12.65 24.35
N ALA A 25 -12.86 13.48 23.58
CA ALA A 25 -12.41 13.15 22.24
C ALA A 25 -11.06 13.79 21.90
N VAL A 26 -10.21 13.04 21.20
CA VAL A 26 -8.92 13.53 20.71
C VAL A 26 -8.72 13.12 19.26
N PHE A 27 -8.48 14.13 18.43
CA PHE A 27 -8.08 13.96 17.04
C PHE A 27 -6.56 13.91 16.96
N ALA A 28 -6.01 12.86 16.37
CA ALA A 28 -4.58 12.66 16.31
C ALA A 28 -4.11 11.98 15.03
N THR A 29 -2.84 12.21 14.69
CA THR A 29 -2.16 11.48 13.61
C THR A 29 -1.75 10.08 14.05
N THR A 30 -1.45 9.20 13.09
CA THR A 30 -1.01 7.81 13.30
C THR A 30 0.11 7.67 14.34
N THR A 31 1.01 8.65 14.41
CA THR A 31 2.13 8.69 15.37
C THR A 31 1.71 8.62 16.84
N LEU A 32 0.49 9.04 17.18
CA LEU A 32 -0.03 8.93 18.54
C LEU A 32 -0.21 7.46 18.96
N ALA A 33 -0.72 6.62 18.05
CA ALA A 33 -1.03 5.22 18.34
C ALA A 33 0.22 4.40 18.71
N ALA A 34 1.40 4.79 18.20
CA ALA A 34 2.66 4.13 18.50
C ALA A 34 3.33 4.62 19.79
N GLY A 35 3.10 5.86 20.22
CA GLY A 35 3.99 6.56 21.14
C GLY A 35 3.46 6.85 22.55
N VAL A 36 2.17 6.63 22.84
CA VAL A 36 1.57 7.11 24.09
C VAL A 36 0.83 6.01 24.84
N ASP A 37 0.99 5.99 26.16
CA ASP A 37 0.36 5.03 27.08
C ASP A 37 -1.01 5.54 27.58
N PHE A 38 -1.93 5.81 26.67
CA PHE A 38 -3.34 5.96 27.05
C PHE A 38 -4.24 5.12 26.13
N PRO A 39 -5.13 4.29 26.69
CA PRO A 39 -6.20 3.63 25.94
C PRO A 39 -7.44 4.52 25.85
N ALA A 40 -8.19 4.39 24.76
CA ALA A 40 -9.49 5.04 24.57
C ALA A 40 -10.60 3.99 24.52
N ARG A 41 -11.86 4.33 24.87
CA ARG A 41 -12.97 3.37 24.74
C ARG A 41 -13.24 3.01 23.27
N THR A 42 -13.15 4.02 22.41
CA THR A 42 -13.47 3.93 20.99
C THR A 42 -12.37 4.60 20.18
N VAL A 43 -11.98 3.96 19.08
CA VAL A 43 -11.06 4.50 18.07
C VAL A 43 -11.82 4.64 16.76
N VAL A 44 -11.62 5.77 16.07
CA VAL A 44 -12.25 6.03 14.76
C VAL A 44 -11.15 6.16 13.71
N ILE A 45 -11.20 5.30 12.69
CA ILE A 45 -10.30 5.31 11.54
C ILE A 45 -10.98 6.05 10.39
N THR A 46 -10.32 7.10 9.90
CA THR A 46 -10.86 8.01 8.87
C THR A 46 -10.17 7.91 7.52
N GLN A 47 -9.03 7.21 7.44
CA GLN A 47 -8.24 7.06 6.22
C GLN A 47 -7.56 5.68 6.21
N SER A 48 -7.43 5.06 5.03
CA SER A 48 -6.70 3.79 4.82
C SER A 48 -5.27 3.98 4.33
N SER A 49 -4.86 5.22 4.04
CA SER A 49 -3.54 5.55 3.49
C SER A 49 -2.95 6.76 4.19
N ILE A 50 -1.62 6.79 4.31
CA ILE A 50 -0.85 7.91 4.85
C ILE A 50 0.07 8.50 3.79
N ARG A 51 0.24 9.82 3.80
CA ARG A 51 1.23 10.48 2.95
C ARG A 51 2.62 10.33 3.57
N LYS A 52 3.52 9.66 2.86
CA LYS A 52 4.96 9.62 3.16
C LYS A 52 5.67 10.69 2.32
N SER A 53 7.00 10.59 2.20
CA SER A 53 7.86 11.65 1.65
C SER A 53 7.44 12.18 0.27
N ARG A 54 6.94 11.30 -0.61
CA ARG A 54 6.54 11.68 -1.97
C ARG A 54 5.18 11.12 -2.40
N ASP A 55 4.76 10.00 -1.82
CA ASP A 55 3.56 9.28 -2.24
C ASP A 55 2.62 8.98 -1.07
N PHE A 56 1.36 8.71 -1.41
CA PHE A 56 0.43 8.06 -0.49
C PHE A 56 0.72 6.56 -0.49
N THR A 57 0.88 6.02 0.71
CA THR A 57 1.08 4.59 0.93
C THR A 57 -0.05 4.09 1.81
N ASP A 58 -0.58 2.92 1.48
CA ASP A 58 -1.56 2.24 2.32
C ASP A 58 -1.00 1.96 3.72
N LEU A 59 -1.89 1.96 4.71
CA LEU A 59 -1.53 1.57 6.07
C LEU A 59 -1.13 0.09 6.09
N THR A 60 -0.04 -0.20 6.78
CA THR A 60 0.40 -1.58 7.00
C THR A 60 -0.54 -2.30 7.96
N ALA A 61 -0.50 -3.63 7.96
CA ALA A 61 -1.32 -4.40 8.90
C ALA A 61 -0.98 -4.04 10.36
N GLY A 62 0.31 -3.87 10.66
CA GLY A 62 0.78 -3.45 11.97
C GLY A 62 0.30 -2.06 12.38
N GLU A 63 0.30 -1.09 11.45
CA GLU A 63 -0.20 0.27 11.73
C GLU A 63 -1.71 0.26 12.05
N VAL A 64 -2.51 -0.48 11.28
CA VAL A 64 -3.95 -0.63 11.54
C VAL A 64 -4.20 -1.27 12.90
N GLN A 65 -3.47 -2.34 13.24
CA GLN A 65 -3.59 -3.03 14.51
C GLN A 65 -3.13 -2.18 15.70
N GLN A 66 -2.08 -1.38 15.54
CA GLN A 66 -1.63 -0.44 16.57
C GLN A 66 -2.69 0.63 16.87
N ILE A 67 -3.37 1.14 15.84
CA ILE A 67 -4.46 2.11 15.99
C ILE A 67 -5.67 1.43 16.66
N ALA A 68 -6.14 0.31 16.11
CA ALA A 68 -7.30 -0.41 16.62
C ALA A 68 -7.08 -0.94 18.05
N GLY A 69 -5.86 -1.37 18.38
CA GLY A 69 -5.48 -1.88 19.70
C GLY A 69 -5.51 -0.83 20.81
N ARG A 70 -5.68 0.46 20.50
CA ARG A 70 -5.96 1.50 21.50
C ARG A 70 -7.41 1.53 21.96
N ALA A 71 -8.31 0.80 21.31
CA ALA A 71 -9.70 0.70 21.70
C ALA A 71 -9.88 -0.28 22.87
N GLY A 72 -10.62 0.16 23.89
CA GLY A 72 -10.87 -0.58 25.13
C GLY A 72 -9.88 -0.22 26.25
N ARG A 73 -10.42 0.23 27.38
CA ARG A 73 -9.61 0.54 28.58
C ARG A 73 -9.67 -0.62 29.57
N ARG A 74 -8.51 -1.21 29.88
CA ARG A 74 -8.38 -2.31 30.83
C ARG A 74 -9.02 -1.94 32.18
N GLY A 75 -9.93 -2.79 32.66
CA GLY A 75 -10.63 -2.60 33.94
C GLY A 75 -11.72 -1.53 33.97
N LYS A 76 -11.97 -0.81 32.86
CA LYS A 76 -13.06 0.19 32.76
C LYS A 76 -14.10 -0.19 31.71
N ASP A 77 -13.68 -0.73 30.57
CA ASP A 77 -14.58 -1.10 29.47
C ASP A 77 -14.65 -2.62 29.33
N HIS A 78 -15.85 -3.15 29.08
CA HIS A 78 -16.04 -4.58 28.75
C HIS A 78 -15.56 -4.92 27.33
N VAL A 79 -15.72 -3.98 26.39
CA VAL A 79 -15.38 -4.13 24.97
C VAL A 79 -14.86 -2.79 24.45
N GLY A 80 -13.83 -2.84 23.59
CA GLY A 80 -13.33 -1.70 22.83
C GLY A 80 -13.96 -1.62 21.44
N PHE A 81 -14.20 -0.41 20.94
CA PHE A 81 -14.81 -0.21 19.62
C PHE A 81 -13.80 0.39 18.62
N ALA A 82 -13.59 -0.27 17.48
CA ALA A 82 -12.89 0.29 16.34
C ALA A 82 -13.90 0.59 15.22
N VAL A 83 -14.09 1.87 14.91
CA VAL A 83 -15.09 2.35 13.94
C VAL A 83 -14.37 2.85 12.70
N ILE A 84 -14.78 2.36 11.53
CA ILE A 84 -14.30 2.85 10.24
C ILE A 84 -15.36 3.79 9.68
N THR A 85 -14.97 5.02 9.36
CA THR A 85 -15.90 5.98 8.74
C THR A 85 -15.97 5.75 7.23
N PRO A 86 -17.15 5.79 6.59
CA PRO A 86 -17.27 5.61 5.15
C PRO A 86 -16.77 6.86 4.42
N SER A 87 -15.89 6.67 3.43
CA SER A 87 -15.38 7.74 2.58
C SER A 87 -14.99 7.18 1.21
N PRO A 88 -15.16 7.94 0.10
CA PRO A 88 -14.73 7.49 -1.24
C PRO A 88 -13.21 7.31 -1.36
N TYR A 89 -12.44 7.82 -0.39
CA TYR A 89 -10.98 7.74 -0.35
C TYR A 89 -10.45 6.63 0.56
N ILE A 90 -11.33 5.76 1.08
CA ILE A 90 -10.95 4.63 1.93
C ILE A 90 -11.07 3.34 1.14
N ASP A 91 -9.98 2.58 1.15
CA ASP A 91 -10.00 1.19 0.72
C ASP A 91 -10.27 0.28 1.93
N LEU A 92 -11.47 -0.30 1.94
CA LEU A 92 -11.87 -1.23 3.00
C LEU A 92 -11.05 -2.53 2.98
N SER A 93 -10.52 -2.95 1.82
CA SER A 93 -9.71 -4.17 1.72
C SER A 93 -8.39 -4.06 2.49
N VAL A 94 -7.79 -2.86 2.50
CA VAL A 94 -6.60 -2.55 3.28
C VAL A 94 -6.91 -2.63 4.78
N LEU A 95 -8.01 -2.01 5.22
CA LEU A 95 -8.38 -1.98 6.63
C LEU A 95 -8.82 -3.36 7.16
N THR A 96 -9.58 -4.13 6.38
CA THR A 96 -9.96 -5.49 6.77
C THR A 96 -8.75 -6.39 6.87
N LYS A 97 -7.86 -6.36 5.87
CA LYS A 97 -6.59 -7.08 5.91
C LYS A 97 -5.74 -6.64 7.11
N GLY A 98 -5.73 -5.34 7.45
CA GLY A 98 -5.01 -4.87 8.62
C GLY A 98 -5.58 -5.42 9.93
N LEU A 99 -6.90 -5.43 10.08
CA LEU A 99 -7.57 -5.91 11.29
C LEU A 99 -7.50 -7.44 11.47
N THR A 100 -7.59 -8.22 10.39
CA THR A 100 -7.64 -9.70 10.46
C THR A 100 -6.34 -10.38 10.04
N GLY A 101 -5.43 -9.66 9.39
CA GLY A 101 -4.19 -10.20 8.86
C GLY A 101 -3.12 -10.39 9.93
N GLN A 102 -2.04 -11.07 9.54
CA GLN A 102 -0.85 -11.18 10.38
C GLN A 102 0.01 -9.92 10.24
N PRO A 103 0.67 -9.47 11.33
CA PRO A 103 1.67 -8.44 11.25
C PRO A 103 2.75 -8.77 10.21
N GLU A 104 3.25 -7.73 9.55
CA GLU A 104 4.34 -7.84 8.59
C GLU A 104 5.65 -8.24 9.31
N ALA A 105 6.52 -8.95 8.61
CA ALA A 105 7.84 -9.28 9.14
C ALA A 105 8.66 -8.01 9.36
N ILE A 106 9.48 -8.01 10.40
CA ILE A 106 10.40 -6.89 10.68
C ILE A 106 11.56 -6.99 9.70
N ASP A 107 11.62 -6.07 8.74
CA ASP A 107 12.73 -5.94 7.80
C ASP A 107 13.74 -4.88 8.28
N SER A 108 15.02 -5.23 8.22
CA SER A 108 16.11 -4.32 8.55
C SER A 108 16.16 -3.14 7.59
N GLN A 109 16.13 -1.91 8.13
CA GLN A 109 16.37 -0.67 7.39
C GLN A 109 17.83 -0.21 7.50
N PHE A 110 18.73 -1.12 7.88
CA PHE A 110 20.15 -0.80 8.07
C PHE A 110 20.80 -0.40 6.75
N THR A 111 21.34 0.83 6.71
CA THR A 111 22.07 1.37 5.57
C THR A 111 23.43 1.89 6.02
N ILE A 112 24.48 1.62 5.25
CA ILE A 112 25.81 2.15 5.54
C ILE A 112 25.85 3.61 5.11
N SER A 113 26.07 4.52 6.07
CA SER A 113 26.19 5.96 5.84
C SER A 113 27.62 6.45 6.09
N TYR A 114 28.01 7.55 5.45
CA TYR A 114 29.36 8.13 5.63
C TYR A 114 29.73 8.38 7.10
N PRO A 115 28.88 9.02 7.94
CA PRO A 115 29.22 9.25 9.35
C PRO A 115 29.44 7.94 10.11
N MET A 116 28.67 6.90 9.80
CA MET A 116 28.84 5.59 10.42
C MET A 116 30.21 5.00 10.07
N VAL A 117 30.61 5.03 8.80
CA VAL A 117 31.92 4.53 8.35
C VAL A 117 33.06 5.26 9.04
N LEU A 118 32.98 6.60 9.13
CA LEU A 118 34.00 7.41 9.82
C LEU A 118 34.08 7.08 11.31
N ASN A 119 32.93 6.92 11.98
CA ASN A 119 32.89 6.52 13.38
C ASN A 119 33.48 5.12 13.61
N LEU A 120 33.21 4.18 12.71
CA LEU A 120 33.76 2.82 12.78
C LEU A 120 35.27 2.81 12.56
N LEU A 121 35.79 3.54 11.57
CA LEU A 121 37.23 3.66 11.30
C LEU A 121 37.98 4.35 12.44
N LYS A 122 37.32 5.27 13.16
CA LYS A 122 37.89 5.93 14.34
C LYS A 122 37.94 4.99 15.55
N ALA A 123 36.92 4.17 15.76
CA ALA A 123 36.78 3.34 16.96
C ALA A 123 37.44 1.95 16.83
N HIS A 124 37.57 1.41 15.62
CA HIS A 124 38.03 0.05 15.39
C HIS A 124 39.03 -0.05 14.24
N PRO A 125 40.03 -0.95 14.33
CA PRO A 125 40.88 -1.31 13.19
C PRO A 125 40.06 -1.84 12.02
N HIS A 126 40.53 -1.61 10.79
CA HIS A 126 39.82 -1.99 9.56
C HIS A 126 39.40 -3.47 9.53
N GLU A 127 40.26 -4.36 10.00
CA GLU A 127 40.05 -5.82 10.02
C GLU A 127 38.82 -6.24 10.84
N HIS A 128 38.48 -5.49 11.89
CA HIS A 128 37.34 -5.82 12.77
C HIS A 128 36.00 -5.28 12.25
N ILE A 129 36.01 -4.29 11.36
CA ILE A 129 34.79 -3.62 10.88
C ILE A 129 33.91 -4.58 10.09
N GLN A 130 34.50 -5.45 9.27
CA GLN A 130 33.75 -6.46 8.52
C GLN A 130 33.00 -7.40 9.45
N GLY A 131 33.62 -7.85 10.55
CA GLY A 131 32.98 -8.69 11.55
C GLY A 131 31.81 -8.00 12.27
N ILE A 132 31.88 -6.68 12.46
CA ILE A 132 30.77 -5.90 13.03
C ILE A 132 29.61 -5.82 12.05
N LEU A 133 29.88 -5.48 10.79
CA LEU A 133 28.85 -5.40 9.74
C LEU A 133 28.21 -6.78 9.47
N ALA A 134 28.99 -7.85 9.55
CA ALA A 134 28.52 -9.22 9.40
C ALA A 134 27.50 -9.64 10.48
N LYS A 135 27.57 -9.03 11.67
CA LYS A 135 26.61 -9.24 12.78
C LYS A 135 25.36 -8.38 12.68
N SER A 136 25.22 -7.56 11.62
CA SER A 136 24.02 -6.73 11.45
C SER A 136 22.78 -7.58 11.14
N PHE A 137 21.62 -7.11 11.59
CA PHE A 137 20.34 -7.77 11.29
C PHE A 137 20.06 -7.81 9.78
N ALA A 138 20.53 -6.80 9.02
CA ALA A 138 20.45 -6.84 7.56
C ALA A 138 21.25 -8.02 6.98
N GLN A 139 22.50 -8.22 7.43
CA GLN A 139 23.30 -9.35 6.96
C GLN A 139 22.67 -10.69 7.34
N PHE A 140 22.13 -10.81 8.55
CA PHE A 140 21.40 -12.01 8.97
C PHE A 140 20.23 -12.34 8.03
N GLN A 141 19.39 -11.35 7.70
CA GLN A 141 18.27 -11.53 6.78
C GLN A 141 18.72 -11.84 5.35
N LEU A 142 19.82 -11.24 4.88
CA LEU A 142 20.40 -11.55 3.57
C LEU A 142 20.89 -13.00 3.48
N ASN A 143 21.59 -13.48 4.52
CA ASN A 143 22.07 -14.86 4.57
C ASN A 143 20.91 -15.85 4.56
N GLN A 144 19.85 -15.62 5.36
CA GLN A 144 18.67 -16.47 5.38
C GLN A 144 17.95 -16.49 4.02
N ARG A 145 17.86 -15.33 3.34
CA ARG A 145 17.28 -15.23 2.00
C ARG A 145 18.14 -15.96 0.96
N ALA A 146 19.46 -15.86 1.05
CA ALA A 146 20.39 -16.54 0.17
C ALA A 146 20.20 -18.07 0.24
N GLU A 147 20.15 -18.64 1.44
CA GLU A 147 19.93 -20.08 1.64
C GLU A 147 18.61 -20.56 1.01
N ILE A 148 17.52 -19.82 1.20
CA ILE A 148 16.22 -20.14 0.59
C ILE A 148 16.29 -20.07 -0.95
N LEU A 149 17.03 -19.09 -1.49
CA LEU A 149 17.19 -18.93 -2.93
C LEU A 149 18.07 -20.01 -3.55
N GLU A 150 19.14 -20.41 -2.87
CA GLU A 150 20.00 -21.53 -3.26
C GLU A 150 19.20 -22.83 -3.33
N GLN A 151 18.42 -23.15 -2.29
CA GLN A 151 17.53 -24.33 -2.30
C GLN A 151 16.52 -24.30 -3.45
N LYS A 152 15.96 -23.12 -3.75
CA LYS A 152 15.05 -22.95 -4.90
C LYS A 152 15.78 -23.14 -6.23
N LEU A 153 17.02 -22.65 -6.34
CA LEU A 153 17.84 -22.79 -7.54
C LEU A 153 18.17 -24.26 -7.79
N ASP A 154 18.57 -25.00 -6.75
CA ASP A 154 18.83 -26.43 -6.84
C ASP A 154 17.58 -27.23 -7.25
N ALA A 155 16.44 -26.91 -6.62
CA ALA A 155 15.17 -27.54 -6.99
C ALA A 155 14.76 -27.24 -8.44
N LEU A 156 15.10 -26.06 -8.97
CA LEU A 156 14.88 -25.71 -10.37
C LEU A 156 15.84 -26.42 -11.30
N HIS A 157 17.13 -26.54 -10.94
CA HIS A 157 18.10 -27.31 -11.72
C HIS A 157 17.67 -28.77 -11.89
N VAL A 158 17.22 -29.42 -10.81
CA VAL A 158 16.69 -30.80 -10.88
C VAL A 158 15.48 -30.88 -11.81
N LYS A 159 14.57 -29.90 -11.77
CA LYS A 159 13.43 -29.84 -12.70
C LYS A 159 13.83 -29.59 -14.15
N MET A 160 14.98 -28.95 -14.37
CA MET A 160 15.50 -28.62 -15.71
C MET A 160 16.34 -29.74 -16.32
N GLU A 161 16.87 -30.68 -15.54
CA GLU A 161 17.67 -31.80 -16.05
C GLU A 161 16.99 -32.58 -17.20
N PRO A 162 15.69 -32.94 -17.14
CA PRO A 162 15.01 -33.63 -18.26
C PRO A 162 14.90 -32.77 -19.53
N PHE A 163 15.08 -31.45 -19.40
CA PHE A 163 15.07 -30.48 -20.49
C PHE A 163 16.48 -30.02 -20.85
N GLY A 164 17.51 -30.79 -20.51
CA GLY A 164 18.92 -30.55 -20.81
C GLY A 164 19.17 -30.11 -22.27
N PRO A 165 20.36 -29.57 -22.58
CA PRO A 165 20.61 -28.86 -23.84
C PRO A 165 20.21 -29.72 -25.04
N ARG A 166 19.03 -29.44 -25.58
CA ARG A 166 18.58 -30.04 -26.83
C ARG A 166 19.41 -29.38 -27.92
N VAL A 167 20.00 -30.18 -28.80
CA VAL A 167 20.53 -29.70 -30.07
C VAL A 167 19.32 -29.29 -30.91
N CYS A 168 18.75 -28.12 -30.61
CA CYS A 168 17.59 -27.60 -31.31
C CYS A 168 18.08 -27.07 -32.66
N THR A 169 17.89 -27.83 -33.73
CA THR A 169 18.31 -27.36 -35.06
C THR A 169 17.35 -26.37 -35.69
N ASP A 170 16.02 -26.36 -35.51
CA ASP A 170 15.22 -25.52 -36.45
C ASP A 170 13.96 -24.76 -35.97
N TRP A 171 13.21 -25.16 -34.94
CA TRP A 171 11.90 -24.51 -34.68
C TRP A 171 11.74 -23.77 -33.33
N ILE A 172 12.48 -24.16 -32.29
CA ILE A 172 12.38 -23.54 -30.95
C ILE A 172 13.04 -22.15 -30.88
N THR A 173 14.14 -21.94 -31.62
CA THR A 173 14.74 -20.61 -31.80
C THR A 173 13.82 -19.66 -32.57
N GLN A 174 13.01 -20.18 -33.50
CA GLN A 174 11.95 -19.43 -34.17
C GLN A 174 10.75 -19.13 -33.25
N TRP A 175 10.47 -19.99 -32.26
CA TRP A 175 9.40 -19.73 -31.30
C TRP A 175 9.67 -18.51 -30.42
N HIS A 176 10.92 -18.31 -29.98
CA HIS A 176 11.30 -17.10 -29.23
C HIS A 176 11.09 -15.83 -30.04
N THR A 177 11.43 -15.83 -31.33
CA THR A 177 11.17 -14.69 -32.23
C THR A 177 9.67 -14.50 -32.51
N PHE A 178 8.89 -15.59 -32.64
CA PHE A 178 7.43 -15.53 -32.76
C PHE A 178 6.73 -15.00 -31.50
N ASP A 179 7.10 -15.47 -30.32
CA ASP A 179 6.54 -15.01 -29.05
C ASP A 179 6.96 -13.57 -28.74
N HIS A 180 8.20 -13.20 -29.06
CA HIS A 180 8.66 -11.82 -28.99
C HIS A 180 7.84 -10.92 -29.93
N ALA A 181 7.63 -11.33 -31.19
CA ALA A 181 6.77 -10.61 -32.14
C ALA A 181 5.31 -10.51 -31.66
N ARG A 182 4.75 -11.56 -31.05
CA ARG A 182 3.40 -11.58 -30.47
C ARG A 182 3.27 -10.64 -29.27
N ARG A 183 4.26 -10.61 -28.37
CA ARG A 183 4.28 -9.71 -27.20
C ARG A 183 4.47 -8.24 -27.61
N HIS A 184 5.29 -7.97 -28.63
CA HIS A 184 5.46 -6.62 -29.19
C HIS A 184 4.29 -6.13 -30.06
N ARG A 185 3.44 -7.05 -30.55
CA ARG A 185 2.17 -6.69 -31.20
C ARG A 185 1.15 -6.12 -30.22
N HIS A 186 1.35 -6.32 -28.91
CA HIS A 186 0.71 -5.55 -27.85
C HIS A 186 1.56 -4.34 -27.44
N THR A 187 2.08 -3.58 -28.40
CA THR A 187 2.45 -2.19 -28.11
C THR A 187 1.15 -1.48 -27.78
N ARG A 188 0.94 -1.25 -26.47
CA ARG A 188 -0.12 -0.41 -25.95
C ARG A 188 -0.14 0.88 -26.77
N HIS A 189 -1.13 1.03 -27.63
CA HIS A 189 -1.48 2.36 -28.10
C HIS A 189 -1.63 3.23 -26.85
N PRO A 190 -1.02 4.43 -26.80
CA PRO A 190 -1.27 5.33 -25.68
C PRO A 190 -2.78 5.46 -25.57
N THR A 191 -3.32 5.06 -24.42
CA THR A 191 -4.74 5.23 -24.11
C THR A 191 -4.98 6.71 -23.94
N TYR A 192 -5.04 7.43 -25.06
CA TYR A 192 -5.85 8.62 -25.14
C TYR A 192 -7.27 8.14 -24.81
N ARG A 193 -7.89 8.71 -23.77
CA ARG A 193 -9.34 8.59 -23.54
C ARG A 193 -10.07 9.33 -24.67
N THR A 194 -9.88 8.91 -25.91
CA THR A 194 -10.90 9.08 -26.93
C THR A 194 -11.90 7.97 -26.64
N GLU A 195 -13.09 8.37 -26.17
CA GLU A 195 -14.25 7.48 -26.17
C GLU A 195 -14.26 6.68 -27.48
N PRO A 196 -14.48 5.35 -27.46
CA PRO A 196 -14.53 4.55 -28.67
C PRO A 196 -15.43 5.24 -29.72
N PRO A 197 -15.06 5.26 -31.01
CA PRO A 197 -15.83 5.96 -32.04
C PRO A 197 -17.30 5.50 -32.10
N GLU A 198 -17.57 4.27 -31.66
CA GLU A 198 -18.93 3.74 -31.48
C GLU A 198 -19.76 4.47 -30.43
N ILE A 199 -19.16 4.88 -29.30
CA ILE A 199 -19.85 5.65 -28.25
C ILE A 199 -20.10 7.07 -28.75
N ALA A 200 -19.11 7.69 -29.39
CA ALA A 200 -19.24 9.02 -29.98
C ALA A 200 -20.33 9.06 -31.07
N ALA A 201 -20.43 8.01 -31.91
CA ALA A 201 -21.47 7.89 -32.93
C ALA A 201 -22.87 7.65 -32.34
N ARG A 202 -22.96 7.08 -31.12
CA ARG A 202 -24.24 6.81 -30.44
C ARG A 202 -24.74 8.00 -29.61
N LEU A 203 -23.87 8.93 -29.19
CA LEU A 203 -24.22 10.11 -28.41
C LEU A 203 -25.40 10.93 -28.97
N PRO A 204 -25.52 11.20 -30.30
CA PRO A 204 -26.66 11.93 -30.86
C PRO A 204 -28.00 11.21 -30.68
N PHE A 205 -27.97 9.89 -30.52
CA PHE A 205 -29.15 9.06 -30.36
C PHE A 205 -29.59 8.93 -28.90
N LEU A 206 -28.77 9.34 -27.94
CA LEU A 206 -29.05 9.22 -26.51
C LEU A 206 -29.89 10.39 -25.98
N THR A 207 -31.11 10.51 -26.51
CA THR A 207 -32.10 11.49 -26.09
C THR A 207 -32.81 11.06 -24.80
N PRO A 208 -33.26 12.01 -23.95
CA PRO A 208 -34.07 11.70 -22.78
C PRO A 208 -35.28 10.79 -23.12
N GLY A 209 -35.54 9.79 -22.27
CA GLY A 209 -36.58 8.78 -22.45
C GLY A 209 -36.15 7.52 -23.21
N ARG A 210 -34.94 7.48 -23.77
CA ARG A 210 -34.45 6.30 -24.51
C ARG A 210 -33.88 5.24 -23.59
N VAL A 211 -34.22 3.97 -23.84
CA VAL A 211 -33.68 2.82 -23.10
C VAL A 211 -32.29 2.46 -23.65
N VAL A 212 -31.33 2.30 -22.76
CA VAL A 212 -29.96 1.87 -23.06
C VAL A 212 -29.60 0.60 -22.28
N GLY A 213 -28.87 -0.30 -22.92
CA GLY A 213 -28.36 -1.52 -22.30
C GLY A 213 -26.95 -1.34 -21.77
N PHE A 214 -26.73 -1.67 -20.50
CA PHE A 214 -25.43 -1.80 -19.85
C PHE A 214 -25.09 -3.28 -19.64
N SER A 215 -23.82 -3.57 -19.37
CA SER A 215 -23.34 -4.93 -19.06
C SER A 215 -24.03 -5.57 -17.83
N ARG A 216 -24.65 -4.76 -16.97
CA ARG A 216 -25.34 -5.19 -15.75
C ARG A 216 -26.86 -4.89 -15.72
N GLY A 217 -27.46 -4.43 -16.82
CA GLY A 217 -28.91 -4.13 -16.84
C GLY A 217 -29.34 -3.15 -17.93
N ARG A 218 -30.58 -2.66 -17.86
CA ARG A 218 -31.11 -1.61 -18.75
C ARG A 218 -31.34 -0.33 -17.95
N GLY A 219 -31.04 0.83 -18.53
CA GLY A 219 -31.31 2.15 -17.94
C GLY A 219 -32.06 3.05 -18.93
N ILE A 220 -32.60 4.18 -18.47
CA ILE A 220 -33.31 5.14 -19.30
C ILE A 220 -32.56 6.47 -19.23
N VAL A 221 -32.23 7.05 -20.39
CA VAL A 221 -31.58 8.36 -20.41
C VAL A 221 -32.52 9.40 -19.78
N LEU A 222 -32.10 10.02 -18.69
CA LEU A 222 -32.89 11.04 -17.99
C LEU A 222 -32.60 12.44 -18.52
N ARG A 223 -31.33 12.75 -18.79
CA ARG A 223 -30.93 14.08 -19.22
C ARG A 223 -29.61 14.06 -19.98
N GLN A 224 -29.55 14.89 -21.02
CA GLN A 224 -28.31 15.27 -21.69
C GLN A 224 -27.97 16.72 -21.30
N TYR A 225 -26.76 16.96 -20.81
CA TYR A 225 -26.30 18.30 -20.44
C TYR A 225 -24.85 18.52 -20.85
N ARG A 226 -24.45 19.79 -20.98
CA ARG A 226 -23.07 20.17 -21.31
C ARG A 226 -22.53 21.04 -20.18
N SER A 227 -21.49 20.58 -19.49
CA SER A 227 -20.85 21.38 -18.44
C SER A 227 -20.03 22.51 -19.08
N LYS A 228 -20.09 23.72 -18.50
CA LYS A 228 -19.25 24.86 -18.96
C LYS A 228 -17.77 24.47 -18.76
N GLY A 229 -17.04 24.36 -19.87
CA GLY A 229 -15.61 24.00 -19.89
C GLY A 229 -15.29 22.64 -20.49
N GLN A 230 -16.28 21.76 -20.71
CA GLN A 230 -16.09 20.52 -21.45
C GLN A 230 -16.67 20.60 -22.87
N ARG A 231 -15.90 20.14 -23.85
CA ARG A 231 -16.35 20.09 -25.25
C ARG A 231 -17.43 19.02 -25.48
N ASN A 232 -17.49 17.97 -24.67
CA ASN A 232 -18.40 16.83 -24.86
C ASN A 232 -19.68 16.95 -24.01
N SER A 233 -20.79 16.41 -24.52
CA SER A 233 -22.06 16.31 -23.79
C SER A 233 -22.01 15.15 -22.77
N MET A 234 -22.48 15.40 -21.55
CA MET A 234 -22.63 14.40 -20.49
C MET A 234 -24.07 13.88 -20.47
N LEU A 235 -24.23 12.62 -20.05
CA LEU A 235 -25.52 11.94 -19.96
C LEU A 235 -25.75 11.44 -18.53
N THR A 236 -26.97 11.60 -18.04
CA THR A 236 -27.47 10.93 -16.84
C THR A 236 -28.42 9.83 -17.28
N VAL A 237 -28.15 8.59 -16.86
CA VAL A 237 -28.92 7.37 -17.16
C VAL A 237 -29.34 6.70 -15.87
#